data_AF-A0A6N3GGB2-F1
#
_entry.id   AF-A0A6N3GGB2-F1
#
_cell.length_a   1.000
_cell.length_b   1.000
_cell.length_c   1.000
_cell.angle_alpha   90.00
_cell.angle_beta   90.00
_cell.angle_gamma   90.00
#
_symmetry.space_group_name_H-M   'P 1'
#
loop_
_entity.id
_entity.type
_entity.pdbx_description
1 polymer ?
#
loop_
_entity_poly.entity_id
_entity_poly.type
_entity_poly.pdbx_seq_one_letter_code
_entity_poly.pdbx_strand_id
1 'polypeptide(L)'
;MQENDTKDQQESEIQAFDFSKEFDALINAKGKITTSMLTAVNRYFLYFSFFESLLLGCSGGQKKSSDYAKALMDRGVYDESIIRSTFSVFADRYVTDRRRYESLCGEDRHTRPDTKEKYYGVICAKADDLVTQFELCLFVCFRLRNNLFHGPKWRYFLDGQEELLLTAGTFIHSILDKAPRSEEGWEFQDILSPTE
;
A
#
# COMPACT_ATOMS: atom_id res chain seq x y z
N MET A 1 -21.16 58.56 32.57
CA MET A 1 -20.73 57.20 32.97
C MET A 1 -21.27 56.27 31.91
N GLN A 2 -20.37 55.68 31.13
CA GLN A 2 -20.68 54.84 29.98
C GLN A 2 -21.15 53.47 30.48
N GLU A 3 -22.30 53.01 29.98
CA GLU A 3 -22.75 51.63 30.12
C GLU A 3 -22.16 50.79 28.99
N ASN A 4 -21.73 49.58 29.38
CA ASN A 4 -20.91 48.65 28.63
C ASN A 4 -21.60 48.13 27.34
N ASP A 5 -20.96 48.37 26.21
CA ASP A 5 -21.09 47.54 25.01
C ASP A 5 -20.48 46.16 25.31
N THR A 6 -21.34 45.19 25.60
CA THR A 6 -20.93 43.78 25.62
C THR A 6 -20.92 43.30 24.17
N LYS A 7 -19.73 43.31 23.56
CA LYS A 7 -19.49 42.60 22.30
C LYS A 7 -19.55 41.11 22.59
N ASP A 8 -20.67 40.49 22.23
CA ASP A 8 -20.75 39.04 22.05
C ASP A 8 -19.67 38.59 21.08
N GLN A 9 -18.61 37.99 21.63
CA GLN A 9 -17.70 37.15 20.88
C GLN A 9 -18.48 35.89 20.48
N GLN A 10 -19.04 35.89 19.27
CA GLN A 10 -19.31 34.65 18.57
C GLN A 10 -17.97 33.96 18.32
N GLU A 11 -17.54 33.11 19.25
CA GLU A 11 -16.62 32.03 18.96
C GLU A 11 -17.29 31.20 17.86
N SER A 12 -16.81 31.33 16.63
CA SER A 12 -17.19 30.42 15.57
C SER A 12 -16.70 29.04 16.00
N GLU A 13 -17.60 28.17 16.45
CA GLU A 13 -17.34 26.74 16.54
C GLU A 13 -16.76 26.31 15.19
N ILE A 14 -15.46 26.03 15.15
CA ILE A 14 -14.84 25.42 13.97
C ILE A 14 -15.46 24.04 13.88
N GLN A 15 -16.49 23.92 13.06
CA GLN A 15 -17.14 22.65 12.78
C GLN A 15 -16.06 21.67 12.33
N ALA A 16 -15.82 20.62 13.11
CA ALA A 16 -14.80 19.63 12.81
C ALA A 16 -15.06 19.08 11.40
N PHE A 17 -14.14 19.33 10.48
CA PHE A 17 -14.24 18.89 9.11
C PHE A 17 -14.16 17.36 9.04
N ASP A 18 -15.29 16.71 8.78
CA ASP A 18 -15.35 15.27 8.56
C ASP A 18 -15.00 14.95 7.11
N PHE A 19 -13.70 14.83 6.83
CA PHE A 19 -13.18 14.47 5.51
C PHE A 19 -13.81 13.18 4.97
N SER A 20 -14.14 12.21 5.83
CA SER A 20 -14.74 10.95 5.38
C SER A 20 -16.14 11.13 4.83
N LYS A 21 -16.99 11.92 5.48
CA LYS A 21 -18.32 12.26 4.96
C LYS A 21 -18.26 13.15 3.72
N GLU A 22 -17.37 14.14 3.72
CA GLU A 22 -17.18 15.04 2.57
C GLU A 22 -16.76 14.25 1.33
N PHE A 23 -15.76 13.39 1.46
CA PHE A 23 -15.26 12.58 0.35
C PHE A 23 -16.24 11.48 -0.08
N ASP A 24 -16.95 10.82 0.85
CA ASP A 24 -18.02 9.87 0.51
C ASP A 24 -19.11 10.54 -0.32
N ALA A 25 -19.53 11.75 0.08
CA ALA A 25 -20.52 12.54 -0.64
C ALA A 25 -20.00 12.97 -2.02
N LEU A 26 -18.75 13.43 -2.12
CA LEU A 26 -18.11 13.85 -3.37
C LEU A 26 -18.17 12.76 -4.44
N ILE A 27 -17.89 11.51 -4.06
CA ILE A 27 -17.88 10.38 -5.01
C ILE A 27 -19.22 9.62 -5.05
N ASN A 28 -20.24 10.09 -4.32
CA ASN A 28 -21.55 9.45 -4.21
C ASN A 28 -21.47 7.97 -3.76
N ALA A 29 -20.62 7.70 -2.77
CA ALA A 29 -20.36 6.36 -2.26
C ALA A 29 -21.44 5.82 -1.30
N LYS A 30 -22.35 6.69 -0.81
CA LYS A 30 -23.52 6.33 0.01
C LYS A 30 -23.13 5.65 1.33
N GLY A 31 -22.15 6.21 2.02
CA GLY A 31 -21.63 5.74 3.31
C GLY A 31 -20.64 4.58 3.21
N LYS A 32 -20.15 4.25 2.02
CA LYS A 32 -19.15 3.18 1.82
C LYS A 32 -17.74 3.64 2.13
N ILE A 33 -17.46 4.94 2.04
CA ILE A 33 -16.16 5.48 2.44
C ILE A 33 -16.19 5.85 3.91
N THR A 34 -15.55 5.01 4.72
CA THR A 34 -15.43 5.21 6.17
C THR A 34 -14.10 5.88 6.53
N THR A 35 -14.03 6.44 7.75
CA THR A 35 -12.78 6.94 8.31
C THR A 35 -11.68 5.86 8.34
N SER A 36 -12.04 4.61 8.64
CA SER A 36 -11.09 3.50 8.70
C SER A 36 -10.55 3.12 7.32
N MET A 37 -11.41 3.09 6.29
CA MET A 37 -11.00 2.89 4.89
C MET A 37 -10.04 3.98 4.43
N LEU A 38 -10.37 5.26 4.66
CA LEU A 38 -9.48 6.37 4.30
C LEU A 38 -8.16 6.33 5.06
N THR A 39 -8.18 5.91 6.33
CA THR A 39 -6.96 5.67 7.10
C THR A 39 -6.11 4.57 6.47
N ALA A 40 -6.71 3.44 6.05
CA ALA A 40 -6.01 2.36 5.38
C ALA A 40 -5.38 2.82 4.04
N VAL A 41 -6.15 3.56 3.23
CA VAL A 41 -5.67 4.17 1.98
C VAL A 41 -4.49 5.09 2.25
N ASN A 42 -4.63 6.03 3.17
CA ASN A 42 -3.60 7.04 3.47
C ASN A 42 -2.33 6.41 4.03
N ARG A 43 -2.46 5.44 4.94
CA ARG A 43 -1.29 4.73 5.50
C ARG A 43 -0.53 3.98 4.41
N TYR A 44 -1.24 3.16 3.64
CA TYR A 44 -0.61 2.42 2.54
C TYR A 44 0.03 3.36 1.53
N PHE A 45 -0.68 4.43 1.15
CA PHE A 45 -0.20 5.46 0.23
C PHE A 45 1.11 6.10 0.70
N LEU A 46 1.12 6.63 1.93
CA LEU A 46 2.26 7.36 2.47
C LEU A 46 3.47 6.44 2.63
N TYR A 47 3.27 5.24 3.19
CA TYR A 47 4.36 4.27 3.34
C TYR A 47 4.90 3.81 1.99
N PHE A 48 4.04 3.49 1.02
CA PHE A 48 4.50 3.06 -0.29
C PHE A 48 5.25 4.16 -1.02
N SER A 49 4.72 5.39 -1.01
CA SER A 49 5.36 6.53 -1.68
C SER A 49 6.73 6.84 -1.07
N PHE A 50 6.84 6.76 0.26
CA PHE A 50 8.10 6.94 0.96
C PHE A 50 9.08 5.78 0.72
N PHE A 51 8.60 4.54 0.71
CA PHE A 51 9.39 3.37 0.34
C PHE A 51 9.97 3.47 -1.08
N GLU A 52 9.14 3.91 -2.04
CA GLU A 52 9.55 4.07 -3.44
C GLU A 52 10.60 5.18 -3.61
N SER A 53 10.49 6.28 -2.85
CA SER A 53 11.51 7.34 -2.88
C SER A 53 12.78 6.96 -2.14
N LEU A 54 12.66 6.35 -0.96
CA LEU A 54 13.77 6.01 -0.08
C LEU A 54 14.66 4.91 -0.66
N LEU A 55 14.06 3.85 -1.21
CA LEU A 55 14.80 2.64 -1.57
C LEU A 55 14.82 2.35 -3.07
N LEU A 56 13.92 2.93 -3.88
CA LEU A 56 13.74 2.52 -5.28
C LEU A 56 14.03 3.64 -6.29
N GLY A 57 14.69 4.72 -5.87
CA GLY A 57 15.03 5.85 -6.72
C GLY A 57 13.82 6.46 -7.45
N CYS A 58 12.64 6.47 -6.82
CA CYS A 58 11.39 6.99 -7.39
C CYS A 58 10.91 6.27 -8.68
N SER A 59 11.46 5.10 -9.01
CA SER A 59 11.21 4.39 -10.28
C SER A 59 10.82 2.92 -10.07
N GLY A 60 10.25 2.63 -8.90
CA GLY A 60 9.77 1.32 -8.51
C GLY A 60 8.82 0.70 -9.54
N GLY A 61 8.97 -0.61 -9.78
CA GLY A 61 8.08 -1.32 -10.69
C GLY A 61 7.97 -2.81 -10.40
N GLN A 62 6.76 -3.34 -10.54
CA GLN A 62 6.42 -4.76 -10.34
C GLN A 62 7.31 -5.76 -11.10
N LYS A 63 7.92 -5.35 -12.23
CA LYS A 63 8.80 -6.23 -13.02
C LYS A 63 10.09 -6.57 -12.28
N LYS A 64 10.49 -5.71 -11.34
CA LYS A 64 11.68 -5.83 -10.52
C LYS A 64 11.39 -6.43 -9.14
N SER A 65 10.18 -6.95 -8.88
CA SER A 65 9.81 -7.49 -7.56
C SER A 65 10.78 -8.58 -7.06
N SER A 66 11.28 -9.45 -7.95
CA SER A 66 12.25 -10.49 -7.59
C SER A 66 13.60 -9.88 -7.19
N ASP A 67 14.06 -8.88 -7.95
CA ASP A 67 15.32 -8.20 -7.68
C ASP A 67 15.25 -7.42 -6.37
N TYR A 68 14.15 -6.71 -6.13
CA TYR A 68 13.92 -6.00 -4.87
C TYR A 68 13.85 -6.94 -3.67
N ALA A 69 13.15 -8.08 -3.76
CA ALA A 69 13.06 -9.04 -2.67
C ALA A 69 14.45 -9.55 -2.26
N LYS A 70 15.27 -9.94 -3.24
CA LYS A 70 16.65 -10.40 -3.01
C LYS A 70 17.50 -9.29 -2.41
N ALA A 71 17.49 -8.11 -3.02
CA ALA A 71 18.29 -6.97 -2.60
C ALA A 71 17.94 -6.46 -1.19
N LEU A 72 16.67 -6.57 -0.76
CA LEU A 72 16.23 -6.26 0.59
C LEU A 72 16.66 -7.35 1.59
N MET A 73 16.57 -8.62 1.19
CA MET A 73 17.05 -9.73 2.03
C MET A 73 18.56 -9.70 2.25
N ASP A 74 19.34 -9.47 1.20
CA ASP A 74 20.80 -9.40 1.27
C ASP A 74 21.27 -8.27 2.20
N ARG A 75 20.47 -7.20 2.31
CA ARG A 75 20.72 -6.07 3.21
C ARG A 75 20.10 -6.23 4.60
N GLY A 76 19.38 -7.32 4.87
CA GLY A 76 18.68 -7.52 6.15
C GLY A 76 17.47 -6.58 6.38
N VAL A 77 16.96 -5.95 5.33
CA VAL A 77 15.85 -4.98 5.38
C VAL A 77 14.51 -5.70 5.19
N TYR A 78 14.17 -6.57 6.14
CA TYR A 78 12.92 -7.33 6.12
C TYR A 78 12.53 -7.84 7.52
N ASP A 79 11.29 -8.28 7.66
CA ASP A 79 10.79 -9.02 8.82
C ASP A 79 10.11 -10.31 8.33
N GLU A 80 10.66 -11.45 8.71
CA GLU A 80 10.18 -12.77 8.28
C GLU A 80 8.73 -13.03 8.70
N SER A 81 8.36 -12.67 9.93
CA SER A 81 7.01 -12.90 10.46
C SER A 81 5.98 -12.06 9.70
N ILE A 82 6.33 -10.81 9.38
CA ILE A 82 5.48 -9.93 8.59
C ILE A 82 5.37 -10.42 7.14
N ILE A 83 6.45 -10.91 6.52
CA ILE A 83 6.38 -11.50 5.17
C ILE A 83 5.42 -12.69 5.15
N ARG A 84 5.59 -13.65 6.07
CA ARG A 84 4.79 -14.89 6.11
C ARG A 84 3.31 -14.60 6.36
N SER A 85 3.00 -13.73 7.31
CA SER A 85 1.61 -13.34 7.61
C SER A 85 0.96 -12.57 6.44
N THR A 86 1.69 -11.63 5.83
CA THR A 86 1.24 -10.89 4.63
C THR A 86 0.97 -11.84 3.47
N PHE A 87 1.88 -12.78 3.22
CA PHE A 87 1.73 -13.79 2.19
C PHE A 87 0.47 -14.62 2.41
N SER A 88 0.23 -15.09 3.65
CA SER A 88 -0.98 -15.87 3.97
C SER A 88 -2.26 -15.10 3.62
N VAL A 89 -2.36 -13.83 4.04
CA VAL A 89 -3.53 -12.99 3.76
C VAL A 89 -3.74 -12.81 2.26
N PHE A 90 -2.68 -12.52 1.49
CA PHE A 90 -2.78 -12.38 0.05
C PHE A 90 -3.15 -13.70 -0.64
N ALA A 91 -2.49 -14.79 -0.26
CA ALA A 91 -2.73 -16.11 -0.83
C ALA A 91 -4.17 -16.56 -0.59
N ASP A 92 -4.67 -16.48 0.64
CA ASP A 92 -6.03 -16.86 0.99
C ASP A 92 -7.07 -16.01 0.25
N ARG A 93 -6.82 -14.70 0.11
CA ARG A 93 -7.71 -13.80 -0.65
C ARG A 93 -7.84 -14.18 -2.12
N TYR A 94 -6.73 -14.53 -2.76
CA TYR A 94 -6.64 -14.72 -4.21
C TYR A 94 -6.86 -16.17 -4.66
N VAL A 95 -6.54 -17.15 -3.81
CA VAL A 95 -6.83 -18.57 -4.09
C VAL A 95 -8.33 -18.84 -4.03
N THR A 96 -9.04 -18.18 -3.12
CA THR A 96 -10.49 -18.35 -2.94
C THR A 96 -11.29 -17.81 -4.13
N ASP A 97 -10.78 -16.77 -4.80
CA ASP A 97 -11.44 -16.17 -5.96
C ASP A 97 -10.40 -15.65 -6.97
N ARG A 98 -10.15 -16.44 -8.01
CA ARG A 98 -9.23 -16.10 -9.09
C ARG A 98 -9.60 -14.78 -9.79
N ARG A 99 -10.89 -14.40 -9.83
CA ARG A 99 -11.30 -13.13 -10.47
C ARG A 99 -10.75 -11.92 -9.72
N ARG A 100 -10.58 -12.02 -8.40
CA ARG A 100 -9.92 -10.96 -7.60
C ARG A 100 -8.44 -10.84 -7.98
N TYR A 101 -7.79 -11.97 -8.24
CA TYR A 101 -6.39 -12.00 -8.68
C TYR A 101 -6.22 -11.42 -10.09
N GLU A 102 -7.10 -11.80 -11.02
CA GLU A 102 -7.12 -11.25 -12.38
C GLU A 102 -7.40 -9.74 -12.37
N SER A 103 -8.34 -9.29 -11.55
CA SER A 103 -8.62 -7.86 -11.33
C SER A 103 -7.42 -7.11 -10.74
N LEU A 104 -6.67 -7.73 -9.81
CA LEU A 104 -5.42 -7.16 -9.29
C LEU A 104 -4.41 -6.96 -10.43
N CYS A 105 -4.21 -7.98 -11.26
CA CYS A 105 -3.20 -7.98 -12.32
C CYS A 105 -3.56 -7.07 -13.51
N GLY A 106 -4.86 -6.87 -13.75
CA GLY A 106 -5.37 -6.10 -14.88
C GLY A 106 -5.10 -6.77 -16.23
N GLU A 107 -5.22 -5.99 -17.31
CA GLU A 107 -4.95 -6.44 -18.69
C GLU A 107 -3.48 -6.88 -18.92
N ASP A 108 -3.25 -7.65 -19.98
CA ASP A 108 -1.94 -8.26 -20.30
C ASP A 108 -0.82 -7.25 -20.56
N ARG A 109 -1.17 -6.04 -21.04
CA ARG A 109 -0.23 -4.93 -21.18
C ARG A 109 0.29 -4.40 -19.84
N HIS A 110 -0.51 -4.55 -18.78
CA HIS A 110 -0.13 -4.12 -17.44
C HIS A 110 0.68 -5.20 -16.74
N THR A 111 0.24 -6.46 -16.81
CA THR A 111 0.95 -7.60 -16.23
C THR A 111 1.00 -8.70 -17.28
N ARG A 112 2.19 -9.16 -17.65
CA ARG A 112 2.31 -10.19 -18.68
C ARG A 112 1.67 -11.52 -18.23
N PRO A 113 1.06 -12.30 -19.15
CA PRO A 113 0.40 -13.56 -18.81
C PRO A 113 1.30 -14.56 -18.05
N ASP A 114 2.56 -14.69 -18.46
CA ASP A 114 3.56 -15.53 -17.79
C ASP A 114 3.77 -15.14 -16.31
N THR A 115 3.82 -13.84 -16.04
CA THR A 115 3.96 -13.28 -14.70
C THR A 115 2.71 -13.53 -13.86
N LYS A 116 1.51 -13.42 -14.46
CA LYS A 116 0.24 -13.75 -13.79
C LYS A 116 0.22 -15.22 -13.37
N GLU A 117 0.51 -16.13 -14.30
CA GLU A 117 0.46 -17.56 -13.98
C GLU A 117 1.57 -17.97 -13.01
N LYS A 118 2.77 -17.36 -13.10
CA LYS A 118 3.85 -17.58 -12.12
C LYS A 118 3.37 -17.31 -10.70
N TYR A 119 2.87 -16.10 -10.44
CA TYR A 119 2.45 -15.70 -9.09
C TYR A 119 1.16 -16.38 -8.64
N TYR A 120 0.25 -16.69 -9.56
CA TYR A 120 -0.92 -17.50 -9.24
C TYR A 120 -0.51 -18.93 -8.81
N GLY A 121 0.47 -19.53 -9.50
CA GLY A 121 1.06 -20.80 -9.11
C GLY A 121 1.67 -20.77 -7.71
N VAL A 122 2.41 -19.71 -7.37
CA VAL A 122 2.96 -19.47 -6.02
C VAL A 122 1.86 -19.42 -4.95
N ILE A 123 0.76 -18.70 -5.24
CA ILE A 123 -0.41 -18.61 -4.35
C ILE A 123 -1.05 -19.99 -4.14
N CYS A 124 -1.35 -20.71 -5.23
CA CYS A 124 -1.99 -22.02 -5.18
C CYS A 124 -1.13 -23.07 -4.47
N ALA A 125 0.19 -23.02 -4.66
CA ALA A 125 1.12 -23.93 -4.03
C ALA A 125 1.38 -23.62 -2.55
N LYS A 126 0.92 -22.47 -2.04
CA LYS A 126 1.30 -21.94 -0.71
C LYS A 126 2.81 -22.05 -0.48
N ALA A 127 3.57 -21.47 -1.41
CA ALA A 127 5.04 -21.56 -1.40
C ALA A 127 5.62 -21.27 0.00
N ASP A 128 6.54 -22.12 0.47
CA ASP A 128 7.16 -22.01 1.80
C ASP A 128 8.46 -21.18 1.79
N ASP A 129 9.06 -21.02 0.62
CA ASP A 129 10.28 -20.24 0.42
C ASP A 129 10.05 -18.75 0.69
N LEU A 130 10.82 -18.18 1.63
CA LEU A 130 10.62 -16.81 2.11
C LEU A 130 10.90 -15.77 1.01
N VAL A 131 11.89 -16.01 0.14
CA VAL A 131 12.21 -15.09 -0.99
C VAL A 131 11.02 -15.02 -1.94
N THR A 132 10.44 -16.17 -2.29
CA THR A 132 9.28 -16.28 -3.16
C THR A 132 8.04 -15.61 -2.55
N GLN A 133 7.82 -15.78 -1.25
CA GLN A 133 6.76 -15.09 -0.53
C GLN A 133 6.95 -13.57 -0.55
N PHE A 134 8.18 -13.11 -0.28
CA PHE A 134 8.52 -11.69 -0.29
C PHE A 134 8.33 -11.07 -1.68
N GLU A 135 8.77 -11.76 -2.72
CA GLU A 135 8.58 -11.37 -4.12
C GLU A 135 7.08 -11.18 -4.43
N LEU A 136 6.23 -12.15 -4.05
CA LEU A 136 4.79 -12.04 -4.24
C LEU A 136 4.21 -10.84 -3.49
N CYS A 137 4.59 -10.63 -2.22
CA CYS A 137 4.10 -9.52 -1.41
C CYS A 137 4.43 -8.16 -2.07
N LEU A 138 5.67 -7.98 -2.54
CA LEU A 138 6.08 -6.78 -3.29
C LEU A 138 5.29 -6.63 -4.58
N PHE A 139 5.13 -7.71 -5.36
CA PHE A 139 4.33 -7.69 -6.59
C PHE A 139 2.89 -7.22 -6.33
N VAL A 140 2.23 -7.78 -5.31
CA VAL A 140 0.87 -7.38 -4.92
C VAL A 140 0.84 -5.91 -4.53
N CYS A 141 1.80 -5.43 -3.73
CA CYS A 141 1.90 -4.01 -3.39
C CYS A 141 2.04 -3.13 -4.64
N PHE A 142 2.94 -3.42 -5.58
CA PHE A 142 3.03 -2.63 -6.81
C PHE A 142 1.71 -2.62 -7.61
N ARG A 143 0.99 -3.75 -7.64
CA ARG A 143 -0.34 -3.82 -8.28
C ARG A 143 -1.38 -2.99 -7.55
N LEU A 144 -1.40 -3.03 -6.22
CA LEU A 144 -2.31 -2.23 -5.40
C LEU A 144 -2.06 -0.74 -5.60
N ARG A 145 -0.81 -0.31 -5.55
CA ARG A 145 -0.37 1.04 -5.89
C ARG A 145 -0.95 1.49 -7.24
N ASN A 146 -0.74 0.70 -8.28
CA ASN A 146 -1.25 1.02 -9.62
C ASN A 146 -2.78 1.05 -9.67
N ASN A 147 -3.46 0.13 -8.99
CA ASN A 147 -4.92 0.04 -9.01
C ASN A 147 -5.60 1.17 -8.22
N LEU A 148 -4.94 1.71 -7.19
CA LEU A 148 -5.41 2.87 -6.43
C LEU A 148 -5.18 4.16 -7.22
N PHE A 149 -4.01 4.35 -7.83
CA PHE A 149 -3.69 5.60 -8.53
C PHE A 149 -4.27 5.71 -9.92
N HIS A 150 -4.41 4.60 -10.64
CA HIS A 150 -4.92 4.61 -12.00
C HIS A 150 -6.41 4.32 -12.12
N GLY A 151 -7.12 4.16 -10.98
CA GLY A 151 -8.58 4.30 -10.95
C GLY A 151 -9.47 3.04 -10.95
N PRO A 152 -9.04 1.80 -11.25
CA PRO A 152 -9.98 0.67 -11.29
C PRO A 152 -10.73 0.44 -9.98
N LYS A 153 -10.09 0.68 -8.83
CA LYS A 153 -10.68 0.41 -7.51
C LYS A 153 -11.69 1.46 -7.05
N TRP A 154 -11.50 2.72 -7.45
CA TRP A 154 -12.42 3.80 -7.14
C TRP A 154 -13.80 3.61 -7.77
N ARG A 155 -13.87 2.92 -8.92
CA ARG A 155 -15.14 2.54 -9.57
C ARG A 155 -16.03 1.63 -8.71
N TYR A 156 -15.46 1.00 -7.69
CA TYR A 156 -16.15 0.10 -6.77
C TYR A 156 -16.10 0.61 -5.33
N PHE A 157 -15.85 1.90 -5.13
CA PHE A 157 -15.80 2.55 -3.81
C PHE A 157 -14.89 1.83 -2.80
N LEU A 158 -13.79 1.24 -3.28
CA LEU A 158 -12.82 0.51 -2.46
C LEU A 158 -13.41 -0.67 -1.67
N ASP A 159 -14.52 -1.25 -2.14
CA ASP A 159 -15.17 -2.37 -1.45
C ASP A 159 -14.21 -3.56 -1.23
N GLY A 160 -14.24 -4.07 0.01
CA GLY A 160 -13.36 -5.12 0.50
C GLY A 160 -11.85 -4.84 0.36
N GLN A 161 -11.41 -3.58 0.26
CA GLN A 161 -10.00 -3.22 0.18
C GLN A 161 -9.36 -2.88 1.55
N GLU A 162 -10.13 -2.59 2.59
CA GLU A 162 -9.60 -2.09 3.86
C GLU A 162 -8.54 -3.02 4.48
N GLU A 163 -8.88 -4.27 4.74
CA GLU A 163 -7.94 -5.29 5.27
C GLU A 163 -6.72 -5.47 4.35
N LEU A 164 -6.94 -5.44 3.03
CA LEU A 164 -5.88 -5.62 2.05
C LEU A 164 -4.87 -4.46 2.10
N LEU A 165 -5.35 -3.23 2.24
CA LEU A 165 -4.54 -2.02 2.34
C LEU A 165 -3.85 -1.92 3.70
N LEU A 166 -4.51 -2.32 4.80
CA LEU A 166 -3.89 -2.41 6.12
C LEU A 166 -2.75 -3.43 6.12
N THR A 167 -2.98 -4.61 5.54
CA THR A 167 -1.96 -5.67 5.43
C THR A 167 -0.78 -5.19 4.59
N ALA A 168 -1.05 -4.65 3.40
CA ALA A 168 -0.01 -4.11 2.52
C ALA A 168 0.75 -2.94 3.18
N GLY A 169 0.05 -2.06 3.91
CA GLY A 169 0.64 -0.96 4.65
C GLY A 169 1.57 -1.42 5.78
N THR A 170 1.14 -2.40 6.58
CA THR A 170 1.97 -3.02 7.63
C THR A 170 3.22 -3.66 7.05
N PHE A 171 3.07 -4.37 5.93
CA PHE A 171 4.20 -4.97 5.22
C PHE A 171 5.23 -3.93 4.77
N ILE A 172 4.81 -2.88 4.05
CA ILE A 172 5.74 -1.83 3.61
C ILE A 172 6.35 -1.09 4.80
N HIS A 173 5.56 -0.81 5.84
CA HIS A 173 6.07 -0.22 7.07
C HIS A 173 7.16 -1.06 7.72
N SER A 174 7.03 -2.40 7.74
CA SER A 174 8.06 -3.29 8.30
C SER A 174 9.40 -3.19 7.55
N ILE A 175 9.37 -2.97 6.24
CA ILE A 175 10.58 -2.75 5.43
C ILE A 175 11.20 -1.39 5.82
N LEU A 176 10.37 -0.34 5.90
CA LEU A 176 10.81 1.01 6.29
C LEU A 176 11.40 1.05 7.71
N ASP A 177 10.85 0.27 8.63
CA ASP A 177 11.35 0.21 10.02
C ASP A 177 12.76 -0.41 10.11
N LYS A 178 13.09 -1.28 9.16
CA LYS A 178 14.42 -1.91 9.02
C LYS A 178 15.36 -1.17 8.07
N ALA A 179 14.86 -0.18 7.32
CA ALA A 179 15.68 0.54 6.37
C ALA A 179 16.76 1.36 7.10
N PRO A 180 17.98 1.47 6.52
CA PRO A 180 19.09 2.15 7.16
C PRO A 180 18.76 3.62 7.43
N ARG A 181 19.23 4.10 8.59
CA ARG A 181 19.15 5.50 9.01
C ARG A 181 20.54 5.94 9.43
N SER A 182 20.99 7.08 8.94
CA SER A 182 22.19 7.76 9.42
C SER A 182 21.86 8.63 10.62
N GLU A 183 22.89 9.20 11.25
CA GLU A 183 22.71 10.21 12.30
C GLU A 183 21.97 11.46 11.80
N GLU A 184 22.02 11.73 10.48
CA GLU A 184 21.35 12.87 9.83
C GLU A 184 19.93 12.52 9.34
N GLY A 185 19.51 11.25 9.44
CA GLY A 185 18.16 10.81 9.10
C GLY A 185 18.13 9.71 8.04
N TRP A 186 17.27 9.87 7.04
CA TRP A 186 17.03 8.85 6.02
C TRP A 186 18.02 8.95 4.86
N GLU A 187 18.61 7.81 4.48
CA GLU A 187 19.49 7.70 3.31
C GLU A 187 18.70 7.26 2.09
N PHE A 188 18.46 8.20 1.16
CA PHE A 188 17.77 7.92 -0.10
C PHE A 188 18.72 7.23 -1.08
N GLN A 189 18.28 6.08 -1.60
CA GLN A 189 19.07 5.23 -2.48
C GLN A 189 18.19 4.53 -3.52
N ASP A 190 18.84 3.99 -4.55
CA ASP A 190 18.26 2.95 -5.39
C ASP A 190 18.95 1.64 -5.07
N ILE A 191 18.25 0.76 -4.36
CA ILE A 191 18.79 -0.52 -3.86
C ILE A 191 19.19 -1.49 -4.98
N LEU A 192 18.83 -1.22 -6.24
CA LEU A 192 19.25 -2.00 -7.41
C LEU A 192 20.35 -1.31 -8.23
N SER A 193 20.68 -0.07 -7.92
CA SER A 193 21.84 0.59 -8.53
C SER A 193 23.13 0.02 -7.93
N PRO A 194 24.22 -0.10 -8.71
CA PRO A 194 25.51 -0.51 -8.19
C PRO A 194 25.94 0.47 -7.09
N THR A 195 26.44 -0.04 -5.96
CA THR A 195 27.18 0.78 -5.00
C THR A 195 28.47 1.24 -5.69
N GLU A 196 28.69 2.56 -5.76
CA GLU A 196 29.97 3.15 -6.18
C GLU A 196 31.10 2.80 -5.20
#